data_AF-A0A2V7V6C4-F1
#
_entry.id   AF-A0A2V7V6C4-F1
#
_cell.length_a   1.000
_cell.length_b   1.000
_cell.length_c   1.000
_cell.angle_alpha   90.00
_cell.angle_beta   90.00
_cell.angle_gamma   90.00
#
_symmetry.space_group_name_H-M   'P 1'
#
loop_
_entity.id
_entity.type
_entity.pdbx_description
1 polymer ?
#
loop_
_entity_poly.entity_id
_entity_poly.type
_entity_poly.pdbx_seq_one_letter_code
_entity_poly.pdbx_strand_id
1 'polypeptide(L)'
;MDLPLRAHHQAAEGVLGTTPLGRSLVLGNVEWRRRLLGSGLVPIGAVVFYDGAWVGRTTAGRAVFHDVGVGLRMGLPGSGILRFDFGRGLTDGKNAVFIGLNQVF
;
A
#
# COMPACT_ATOMS: atom_id res chain seq x y z
N MET A 1 6.62 -6.87 -4.02
CA MET A 1 6.25 -7.71 -2.88
C MET A 1 4.98 -7.18 -2.29
N ASP A 2 3.99 -8.07 -2.21
CA ASP A 2 3.12 -8.27 -1.06
C ASP A 2 2.76 -6.97 -0.34
N LEU A 3 1.56 -6.44 -0.61
CA LEU A 3 0.41 -6.85 0.20
C LEU A 3 -0.88 -6.06 -0.14
N PRO A 4 -2.06 -6.71 -0.09
CA PRO A 4 -3.33 -6.03 -0.20
C PRO A 4 -3.57 -5.08 0.96
N LEU A 5 -3.86 -3.82 0.58
CA LEU A 5 -4.25 -2.70 1.41
C LEU A 5 -3.12 -2.06 2.22
N ARG A 6 -2.63 -0.93 1.70
CA ARG A 6 -1.50 -0.19 2.30
C ARG A 6 -1.85 0.54 3.60
N ALA A 7 -3.12 0.68 3.95
CA ALA A 7 -3.54 1.21 5.26
C ALA A 7 -3.64 0.11 6.34
N HIS A 8 -3.39 -1.15 5.97
CA HIS A 8 -3.54 -2.31 6.87
C HIS A 8 -2.21 -3.05 7.03
N HIS A 9 -1.68 -3.05 8.26
CA HIS A 9 -0.56 -3.92 8.59
C HIS A 9 -1.02 -5.37 8.51
N GLN A 10 -0.38 -6.14 7.64
CA GLN A 10 -0.76 -7.53 7.45
C GLN A 10 -0.34 -8.42 8.59
N ALA A 11 0.88 -8.22 9.07
CA ALA A 11 1.38 -8.83 10.28
C ALA A 11 1.79 -7.73 11.25
N ALA A 12 1.34 -7.84 12.50
CA ALA A 12 1.92 -7.13 13.63
C ALA A 12 2.77 -8.15 14.39
N GLU A 13 4.06 -7.86 14.59
CA GLU A 13 4.98 -8.75 15.34
C GLU A 13 5.08 -10.18 14.77
N GLY A 14 4.93 -10.31 13.43
CA GLY A 14 4.93 -11.62 12.77
C GLY A 14 3.62 -12.39 12.88
N VAL A 15 2.59 -11.81 13.51
CA VAL A 15 1.26 -12.41 13.69
C VAL A 15 0.26 -11.73 12.76
N LEU A 16 -0.44 -12.51 11.94
CA LEU A 16 -1.50 -12.06 11.01
C LEU A 16 -2.81 -11.62 11.71
N GLY A 17 -2.77 -11.29 13.00
CA GLY A 17 -3.91 -11.42 13.94
C GLY A 17 -5.10 -10.48 13.73
N THR A 18 -4.96 -9.42 12.94
CA THR A 18 -6.06 -8.45 12.68
C THR A 18 -6.51 -8.38 11.23
N THR A 19 -5.81 -9.07 10.31
CA THR A 19 -6.13 -9.08 8.89
C THR A 19 -6.95 -10.32 8.57
N PRO A 20 -8.15 -10.21 7.94
CA PRO A 20 -8.94 -11.39 7.65
C PRO A 20 -8.22 -12.34 6.70
N LEU A 21 -8.13 -13.60 7.09
CA LEU A 21 -7.63 -14.69 6.27
C LEU A 21 -8.81 -15.46 5.68
N GLY A 22 -8.72 -15.77 4.39
CA GLY A 22 -9.75 -16.52 3.67
C GLY A 22 -9.15 -17.35 2.54
N ARG A 23 -9.95 -18.27 1.99
CA ARG A 23 -9.52 -19.16 0.88
C ARG A 23 -9.60 -18.51 -0.50
N SER A 24 -10.01 -17.25 -0.58
CA SER A 24 -10.09 -16.50 -1.83
C SER A 24 -9.88 -15.02 -1.59
N LEU A 25 -9.12 -14.40 -2.48
CA LEU A 25 -8.68 -13.03 -2.38
C LEU A 25 -8.76 -12.39 -3.78
N VAL A 26 -9.39 -11.22 -3.86
CA VAL A 26 -9.35 -10.37 -5.07
C VAL A 26 -8.86 -9.00 -4.67
N LEU A 27 -7.85 -8.52 -5.37
CA LEU A 27 -7.17 -7.25 -5.09
C LEU A 27 -7.31 -6.32 -6.26
N GLY A 28 -7.57 -5.06 -5.98
CA GLY A 28 -7.56 -3.96 -6.94
C GLY A 28 -6.72 -2.82 -6.42
N ASN A 29 -5.90 -2.24 -7.27
CA ASN A 29 -5.15 -1.04 -6.97
C ASN A 29 -5.23 -0.07 -8.15
N VAL A 30 -5.47 1.21 -7.84
CA VAL A 30 -5.36 2.31 -8.78
C VAL A 30 -4.42 3.34 -8.18
N GLU A 31 -3.45 3.80 -8.98
CA GLU A 31 -2.53 4.86 -8.59
C GLU A 31 -2.50 5.97 -9.62
N TRP A 32 -2.65 7.20 -9.14
CA TRP A 32 -2.30 8.37 -9.91
C TRP A 32 -0.95 8.91 -9.44
N ARG A 33 0.00 9.01 -10.38
CA ARG A 33 1.38 9.40 -10.11
C ARG A 33 1.70 10.72 -10.78
N ARG A 34 2.36 11.63 -10.05
CA ARG A 34 2.84 12.91 -10.56
C ARG A 34 4.30 13.10 -10.22
N ARG A 35 5.15 13.36 -11.21
CA ARG A 35 6.51 13.81 -10.99
C ARG A 35 6.46 15.25 -10.45
N LEU A 36 7.11 15.48 -9.31
CA LEU A 36 7.20 16.80 -8.66
C LEU A 36 8.51 17.49 -9.04
N LEU A 37 9.62 16.75 -9.02
CA LEU A 37 10.95 17.23 -9.36
C LEU A 37 11.65 16.18 -10.25
N GLY A 38 12.20 16.62 -11.38
CA GLY A 38 12.60 15.70 -12.47
C GLY A 38 14.01 15.86 -13.03
N SER A 39 14.69 16.98 -12.76
CA SER A 39 15.96 17.34 -13.41
C SER A 39 17.17 17.30 -12.46
N GLY A 40 16.99 16.91 -11.20
CA GLY A 40 18.06 16.84 -10.20
C GLY A 40 18.58 15.41 -9.97
N LEU A 41 19.64 15.30 -9.14
CA LEU A 41 20.25 14.02 -8.74
C LEU A 41 19.28 13.05 -8.05
N VAL A 42 18.22 13.59 -7.45
CA VAL A 42 17.17 12.86 -6.71
C VAL A 42 15.83 13.26 -7.31
N PRO A 43 15.26 12.48 -8.26
CA PRO A 43 13.93 12.75 -8.77
C PRO A 43 12.89 12.49 -7.68
N ILE A 44 11.89 13.36 -7.58
CA ILE A 44 10.82 13.26 -6.58
C ILE A 44 9.47 13.17 -7.29
N GLY A 45 8.64 12.23 -6.86
CA GLY A 45 7.27 12.06 -7.32
C GLY A 45 6.31 11.91 -6.13
N ALA A 46 5.06 12.25 -6.38
CA ALA A 46 3.95 11.96 -5.48
C ALA A 46 2.98 10.97 -6.12
N VAL A 47 2.26 10.25 -5.27
CA VAL A 47 1.22 9.29 -5.65
C VAL A 47 -0.02 9.56 -4.81
N VAL A 48 -1.18 9.48 -5.43
CA VAL A 48 -2.46 9.26 -4.74
C VAL A 48 -2.94 7.88 -5.15
N PHE A 49 -3.44 7.10 -4.20
CA PHE A 49 -3.84 5.74 -4.47
C PHE A 49 -5.18 5.37 -3.85
N TYR A 50 -5.80 4.37 -4.46
CA TYR A 50 -6.92 3.62 -3.92
C TYR A 50 -6.58 2.13 -4.01
N ASP A 51 -6.77 1.42 -2.90
CA ASP A 51 -6.62 -0.02 -2.82
C ASP A 51 -7.97 -0.64 -2.41
N GLY A 52 -8.38 -1.71 -3.07
CA GLY A 52 -9.57 -2.49 -2.73
C GLY A 52 -9.19 -3.95 -2.53
N ALA A 53 -9.72 -4.57 -1.49
CA ALA A 53 -9.62 -6.01 -1.32
C ALA A 53 -10.98 -6.63 -1.02
N TRP A 54 -11.15 -7.82 -1.57
CA TRP A 54 -12.23 -8.72 -1.23
C TRP A 54 -11.62 -10.01 -0.71
N VAL A 55 -11.99 -10.39 0.51
CA VAL A 55 -11.59 -11.65 1.13
C VAL A 55 -12.83 -12.51 1.33
N GLY A 56 -12.90 -13.61 0.58
CA GLY A 56 -14.00 -14.57 0.65
C GLY A 56 -13.62 -15.83 1.41
N ARG A 57 -14.63 -16.58 1.84
CA ARG A 57 -14.47 -17.86 2.54
C ARG A 57 -13.59 -17.71 3.79
N THR A 58 -13.89 -16.70 4.61
CA THR A 58 -13.33 -16.55 5.96
C THR A 58 -14.22 -17.25 6.99
N THR A 59 -13.73 -17.48 8.21
CA THR A 59 -14.53 -18.03 9.31
C THR A 59 -15.68 -17.12 9.75
N ALA A 60 -15.58 -15.81 9.50
CA ALA A 60 -16.59 -14.79 9.79
C ALA A 60 -17.43 -14.40 8.56
N GLY A 61 -17.28 -15.09 7.43
CA GLY A 61 -17.97 -14.80 6.18
C GLY A 61 -17.12 -14.05 5.14
N ARG A 62 -17.68 -13.04 4.49
CA ARG A 62 -17.00 -12.21 3.47
C ARG A 62 -16.53 -10.91 4.11
N ALA A 63 -15.32 -10.47 3.77
CA ALA A 63 -14.80 -9.16 4.16
C ALA A 63 -14.45 -8.33 2.92
N VAL A 64 -14.75 -7.04 2.95
CA VAL A 64 -14.43 -6.08 1.89
C VAL A 64 -13.76 -4.87 2.52
N PHE A 65 -12.68 -4.43 1.92
CA PHE A 65 -11.84 -3.37 2.44
C PHE A 65 -11.47 -2.39 1.34
N HIS A 66 -11.42 -1.13 1.72
CA HIS A 66 -11.11 -0.02 0.83
C HIS A 66 -10.16 0.91 1.56
N ASP A 67 -9.03 1.21 0.92
CA ASP A 67 -8.06 2.16 1.42
C ASP A 67 -7.85 3.26 0.41
N VAL A 68 -7.59 4.45 0.92
CA VAL A 68 -7.09 5.58 0.15
C VAL A 68 -5.82 6.09 0.78
N GLY A 69 -4.96 6.70 0.00
CA GLY A 69 -3.77 7.29 0.57
C GLY A 69 -2.95 8.11 -0.38
N VAL A 70 -1.85 8.60 0.16
CA VAL A 70 -0.87 9.42 -0.54
C VAL A 70 0.52 8.86 -0.31
N GLY A 71 1.42 9.12 -1.24
CA GLY A 71 2.78 8.64 -1.16
C GLY A 71 3.79 9.56 -1.81
N LEU A 72 5.03 9.46 -1.34
CA LEU A 72 6.21 10.07 -1.92
C LEU A 72 7.12 8.99 -2.49
N ARG A 73 7.76 9.33 -3.61
CA ARG A 73 8.75 8.52 -4.32
C ARG A 73 10.00 9.37 -4.47
N MET A 74 11.11 8.91 -3.92
CA MET A 74 12.41 9.58 -4.03
C MET A 74 13.39 8.63 -4.71
N GLY A 75 13.94 9.04 -5.85
CA GLY A 75 15.00 8.28 -6.50
C GLY A 75 16.28 8.33 -5.68
N LEU A 76 16.97 7.20 -5.57
CA LEU A 76 18.25 7.08 -4.89
C LEU A 76 19.38 6.92 -5.93
N PRO A 77 20.59 7.42 -5.65
CA PRO A 77 21.77 7.11 -6.45
C PRO A 77 21.95 5.60 -6.57
N GLY A 78 22.28 5.10 -7.77
CA GLY A 78 22.49 3.66 -7.98
C GLY A 78 21.22 2.83 -8.22
N SER A 79 20.13 3.45 -8.73
CA SER A 79 18.88 2.79 -9.17
C SER A 79 17.91 2.31 -8.07
N GLY A 80 17.94 2.93 -6.88
CA GLY A 80 16.91 2.69 -5.86
C GLY A 80 15.74 3.66 -5.97
N ILE A 81 14.57 3.27 -5.49
CA ILE A 81 13.48 4.20 -5.16
C ILE A 81 13.09 3.99 -3.70
N LEU A 82 13.18 5.06 -2.90
CA LEU A 82 12.59 5.12 -1.57
C LEU A 82 11.12 5.51 -1.69
N ARG A 83 10.26 4.72 -1.03
CA ARG A 83 8.82 4.91 -0.98
C ARG A 83 8.41 5.24 0.45
N PHE A 84 7.59 6.27 0.59
CA PHE A 84 6.88 6.60 1.81
C PHE A 84 5.40 6.69 1.46
N ASP A 85 4.56 5.84 2.03
CA ASP A 85 3.11 5.81 1.78
C ASP A 85 2.37 5.98 3.12
N PHE A 86 1.33 6.81 3.14
CA PHE A 86 0.38 6.91 4.22
C PHE A 86 -1.00 6.52 3.69
N GLY A 87 -1.60 5.49 4.28
CA GLY A 87 -2.92 4.99 3.91
C GLY A 87 -3.92 5.14 5.05
N ARG A 88 -5.19 5.32 4.67
CA ARG A 88 -6.36 5.28 5.55
C ARG A 88 -7.41 4.30 5.02
N GLY A 89 -7.84 3.39 5.86
CA GLY A 89 -8.96 2.48 5.63
C GLY A 89 -10.29 3.23 5.72
N LEU A 90 -11.09 3.15 4.67
CA LEU A 90 -12.45 3.69 4.62
C LEU A 90 -13.46 2.76 5.29
N THR A 91 -13.18 1.46 5.36
CA THR A 91 -14.07 0.46 5.96
C THR A 91 -14.06 0.53 7.49
N ASP A 92 -12.89 0.65 8.10
CA ASP A 92 -12.70 0.53 9.56
C ASP A 92 -11.94 1.71 10.19
N GLY A 93 -11.57 2.71 9.39
CA GLY A 93 -10.91 3.93 9.87
C GLY A 93 -9.43 3.76 10.25
N LYS A 94 -8.83 2.58 10.03
CA LYS A 94 -7.42 2.33 10.34
C LYS A 94 -6.49 3.19 9.49
N ASN A 95 -5.27 3.41 9.98
CA ASN A 95 -4.23 4.11 9.24
C ASN A 95 -2.93 3.33 9.36
N ALA A 96 -2.12 3.36 8.31
CA ALA A 96 -0.78 2.80 8.33
C ALA A 96 0.20 3.68 7.56
N VAL A 97 1.45 3.63 8.00
CA VAL A 97 2.60 4.19 7.29
C VAL A 97 3.42 3.03 6.75
N PHE A 98 3.76 3.11 5.47
CA PHE A 98 4.64 2.15 4.81
C PHE A 98 5.89 2.85 4.29
N ILE A 99 7.04 2.27 4.61
CA ILE A 99 8.34 2.70 4.08
C ILE A 99 8.97 1.51 3.38
N GLY A 100 9.35 1.68 2.12
CA GLY A 100 9.88 0.61 1.31
C GLY A 100 11.01 1.05 0.39
N LEU A 101 11.94 0.14 0.13
CA LEU A 101 13.00 0.28 -0.85
C LEU A 101 12.76 -0.72 -1.96
N ASN A 102 12.64 -0.23 -3.20
CA ASN A 102 12.58 -1.09 -4.38
C ASN A 102 13.75 -0.77 -5.33
N GLN A 103 14.29 -1.79 -5.99
CA GLN A 103 15.00 -1.62 -7.26
C GLN A 103 13.96 -1.47 -8.38
N VAL A 104 14.25 -0.57 -9.33
CA VAL A 104 13.32 0.14 -10.24
C VAL A 104 12.35 -0.74 -11.07
N PHE A 105 11.21 -0.12 -11.44
CA PHE A 105 10.14 -0.48 -12.41
C PHE A 105 10.21 -1.81 -13.15
#